data_AF-I4A8S1-F1
#
_entry.id   AF-I4A8S1-F1
#
_cell.length_a   1.000
_cell.length_b   1.000
_cell.length_c   1.000
_cell.angle_alpha   90.00
_cell.angle_beta   90.00
_cell.angle_gamma   90.00
#
_symmetry.space_group_name_H-M   'P 1'
#
loop_
_entity.id
_entity.type
_entity.pdbx_description
1 polymer ?
#
loop_
_entity_poly.entity_id
_entity_poly.type
_entity_poly.pdbx_seq_one_letter_code
_entity_poly.pdbx_strand_id
1 'polypeptide(L)'
;MGPAQSISKFLIVLLNLTIFFLLLIALALSIYSFQNHLSVDSDLVIGTLFRLSFFGLFIFMIYKLKGIIITVKTGEPFCPNNIKRFYSIATSIFVLGVIDLIGNLNSHQGFVLIDTPYFVIKATSFIYILLGCLALVLAEVFKMALTIKNDHDLTI
;
A
#
# COMPACT_ATOMS: atom_id res chain seq x y z
N MET A 1 -1.54 17.40 26.01
CA MET A 1 -1.86 16.90 24.64
C MET A 1 -2.85 15.77 24.77
N GLY A 2 -3.94 15.78 24.00
CA GLY A 2 -4.88 14.66 23.99
C GLY A 2 -4.24 13.38 23.42
N PRO A 3 -4.66 12.18 23.86
CA PRO A 3 -4.05 10.91 23.46
C PRO A 3 -4.04 10.70 21.93
N ALA A 4 -5.11 11.10 21.23
CA ALA A 4 -5.21 11.02 19.78
C ALA A 4 -4.13 11.81 19.02
N GLN A 5 -3.70 12.95 19.57
CA GLN A 5 -2.67 13.79 18.95
C GLN A 5 -1.27 13.21 19.12
N SER A 6 -1.03 12.49 20.22
CA SER A 6 0.21 11.75 20.47
C SER A 6 0.36 10.58 19.51
N ILE A 7 -0.70 9.77 19.36
CA ILE A 7 -0.72 8.61 18.45
C ILE A 7 -0.49 9.05 17.00
N SER A 8 -1.18 10.09 16.54
CA SER A 8 -1.04 10.58 15.16
C SER A 8 0.38 11.04 14.83
N LYS A 9 1.08 11.67 15.79
CA LYS A 9 2.48 12.08 15.61
C LYS A 9 3.41 10.87 15.51
N PHE A 10 3.24 9.90 16.41
CA PHE A 10 4.01 8.66 16.38
C PHE A 10 3.86 7.94 15.03
N LEU A 11 2.62 7.79 14.55
CA LEU A 11 2.37 7.15 13.27
C LEU A 11 3.01 7.91 12.09
N ILE A 12 2.94 9.25 12.07
CA ILE A 12 3.58 10.04 11.00
C ILE A 12 5.10 9.82 10.99
N VAL A 13 5.74 9.80 12.16
CA VAL A 13 7.17 9.52 12.29
C VAL A 13 7.49 8.11 11.79
N LEU A 14 6.71 7.12 12.22
CA LEU A 14 6.87 5.73 11.79
C LEU A 14 6.74 5.60 10.26
N LEU A 15 5.72 6.20 9.65
CA LEU A 15 5.53 6.15 8.19
C LEU A 15 6.68 6.83 7.41
N ASN A 16 7.22 7.94 7.92
CA ASN A 16 8.39 8.58 7.31
C ASN A 16 9.63 7.69 7.38
N LEU A 17 9.83 7.02 8.53
CA LEU A 17 10.93 6.08 8.72
C LEU A 17 10.79 4.88 7.76
N THR A 18 9.58 4.36 7.59
CA THR A 18 9.30 3.30 6.62
C THR A 18 9.62 3.72 5.18
N ILE A 19 9.21 4.93 4.75
CA ILE A 19 9.57 5.46 3.42
C ILE A 19 11.09 5.55 3.27
N PHE A 20 11.80 6.07 4.27
CA PHE A 20 13.25 6.19 4.24
C PHE A 20 13.93 4.84 4.04
N PHE A 21 13.55 3.83 4.82
CA PHE A 21 14.11 2.48 4.68
C PHE A 21 13.75 1.83 3.34
N LEU A 22 12.51 2.01 2.84
CA LEU A 22 12.12 1.48 1.53
C LEU A 22 12.95 2.09 0.39
N LEU A 23 13.22 3.40 0.43
CA LEU A 23 14.07 4.06 -0.54
C LEU A 23 15.51 3.55 -0.48
N LEU A 24 16.05 3.38 0.74
CA LEU A 24 17.41 2.87 0.93
C LEU A 24 17.54 1.43 0.40
N ILE A 25 16.57 0.56 0.70
CA ILE A 25 16.55 -0.82 0.19
C ILE A 25 16.41 -0.83 -1.33
N ALA A 26 15.50 -0.04 -1.90
CA ALA A 26 15.31 0.05 -3.35
C ALA A 26 16.60 0.49 -4.06
N LEU A 27 17.31 1.47 -3.52
CA LEU A 27 18.59 1.95 -4.03
C LEU A 27 19.68 0.87 -3.92
N ALA A 28 19.83 0.25 -2.74
CA ALA A 28 20.83 -0.79 -2.51
C ALA A 28 20.65 -1.99 -3.43
N LEU A 29 19.41 -2.48 -3.60
CA LEU A 29 19.09 -3.57 -4.51
C LEU A 29 19.33 -3.20 -5.98
N SER A 30 19.05 -1.95 -6.35
CA SER A 30 19.34 -1.46 -7.70
C SER A 30 20.84 -1.47 -7.96
N ILE A 31 21.65 -0.87 -7.09
CA ILE A 31 23.12 -0.85 -7.21
C ILE A 31 23.69 -2.27 -7.29
N TYR A 32 23.25 -3.15 -6.37
CA TYR A 32 23.69 -4.55 -6.35
C TYR A 32 23.37 -5.28 -7.66
N SER A 33 22.20 -5.01 -8.26
CA SER A 33 21.81 -5.59 -9.54
C SER A 33 22.78 -5.22 -10.66
N PHE A 34 23.28 -3.98 -10.72
CA PHE A 34 24.22 -3.55 -11.76
C PHE A 34 25.67 -3.99 -11.50
N GLN A 35 26.09 -4.11 -10.23
CA GLN A 35 27.47 -4.47 -9.89
C GLN A 35 27.86 -5.89 -10.33
N ASN A 36 26.90 -6.81 -10.39
CA ASN A 36 27.16 -8.22 -10.70
C ASN A 36 27.16 -8.53 -12.20
N HIS A 37 26.90 -7.55 -13.06
CA HIS A 37 26.80 -7.75 -14.51
C HIS A 37 27.90 -6.98 -15.25
N LEU A 38 28.62 -7.70 -16.13
CA LEU A 38 29.71 -7.15 -16.96
C LEU A 38 29.20 -6.19 -18.06
N SER A 39 27.93 -6.33 -18.44
CA SER A 39 27.27 -5.49 -19.44
C SER A 39 25.81 -5.27 -19.05
N VAL A 40 25.25 -4.12 -19.41
CA VAL A 40 23.83 -3.82 -19.20
C VAL A 40 23.03 -4.46 -20.33
N ASP A 41 22.26 -5.50 -20.01
CA ASP A 41 21.29 -6.10 -20.93
C ASP A 41 19.86 -5.59 -20.68
N SER A 42 18.94 -5.90 -21.60
CA SER A 42 17.53 -5.48 -21.49
C SER A 42 16.83 -6.06 -20.27
N ASP A 43 17.16 -7.30 -19.91
CA ASP A 43 16.49 -8.03 -18.84
C ASP A 43 16.79 -7.41 -17.47
N LEU A 44 18.04 -6.99 -17.26
CA LEU A 44 18.47 -6.27 -16.06
C LEU A 44 17.79 -4.90 -15.93
N VAL A 45 17.66 -4.16 -17.04
CA VAL A 45 16.94 -2.88 -17.05
C VAL A 45 15.47 -3.08 -16.73
N ILE A 46 14.81 -4.02 -17.40
CA ILE A 46 13.38 -4.33 -17.19
C ILE A 46 13.15 -4.80 -15.75
N GLY A 47 13.99 -5.71 -15.23
CA GLY A 47 13.90 -6.20 -13.86
C GLY A 47 14.09 -5.09 -12.82
N THR A 48 15.00 -4.15 -13.07
CA THR A 48 15.20 -2.97 -12.19
C THR A 48 13.98 -2.05 -12.22
N LEU A 49 13.44 -1.74 -13.40
CA LEU A 49 12.24 -0.91 -13.52
C LEU A 49 11.04 -1.53 -12.82
N PHE A 50 10.84 -2.84 -12.97
CA PHE A 50 9.77 -3.57 -12.30
C PHE A 50 9.91 -3.48 -10.77
N ARG A 51 11.13 -3.67 -10.26
CA ARG A 51 11.44 -3.57 -8.82
C ARG A 51 11.18 -2.16 -8.28
N LEU A 52 11.61 -1.12 -9.00
CA LEU A 52 11.35 0.27 -8.64
C LEU A 52 9.86 0.59 -8.65
N SER A 53 9.10 0.08 -9.64
CA SER A 53 7.65 0.22 -9.69
C SER A 53 6.98 -0.43 -8.46
N PHE A 54 7.44 -1.61 -8.06
CA PHE A 54 6.95 -2.29 -6.86
C PHE A 54 7.18 -1.47 -5.59
N PHE A 55 8.40 -0.97 -5.37
CA PHE A 55 8.69 -0.06 -4.24
C PHE A 55 7.88 1.25 -4.33
N GLY A 56 7.70 1.78 -5.54
CA GLY A 56 6.90 2.98 -5.79
C GLY A 56 5.45 2.83 -5.35
N LEU A 57 4.81 1.68 -5.62
CA LEU A 57 3.45 1.38 -5.15
C LEU A 57 3.37 1.37 -3.62
N PHE A 58 4.34 0.77 -2.93
CA PHE A 58 4.38 0.80 -1.45
C PHE A 58 4.51 2.21 -0.90
N ILE A 59 5.44 3.02 -1.46
CA ILE A 59 5.61 4.41 -1.05
C ILE A 59 4.35 5.23 -1.31
N PHE A 60 3.69 5.01 -2.44
CA PHE A 60 2.42 5.66 -2.78
C PHE A 60 1.33 5.35 -1.74
N MET A 61 1.16 4.09 -1.35
CA MET A 61 0.21 3.71 -0.30
C MET A 61 0.52 4.39 1.04
N ILE A 62 1.79 4.39 1.45
CA ILE A 62 2.22 5.06 2.70
C ILE A 62 1.92 6.56 2.64
N TYR A 63 2.15 7.20 1.51
CA TYR A 63 1.83 8.61 1.31
C TYR A 63 0.33 8.89 1.45
N LYS A 64 -0.53 8.06 0.85
CA LYS A 64 -1.99 8.17 0.99
C LYS A 64 -2.42 7.97 2.44
N LEU A 65 -1.86 6.98 3.13
CA LEU A 65 -2.14 6.70 4.54
C LEU A 65 -1.71 7.86 5.45
N LYS A 66 -0.51 8.42 5.23
CA LYS A 66 -0.02 9.61 5.94
C LYS A 66 -0.99 10.79 5.76
N GLY A 67 -1.54 10.97 4.56
CA GLY A 67 -2.57 11.97 4.30
C GLY A 67 -3.78 11.80 5.22
N ILE A 68 -4.30 10.58 5.36
CA ILE A 68 -5.45 10.26 6.24
C ILE A 68 -5.12 10.63 7.70
N ILE A 69 -3.93 10.27 8.18
CA ILE A 69 -3.52 10.57 9.57
C ILE A 69 -3.41 12.08 9.80
N ILE A 70 -2.92 12.85 8.83
CA ILE A 70 -2.85 14.32 8.93
C ILE A 70 -4.24 14.90 9.13
N THR A 71 -5.22 14.48 8.33
CA THR A 71 -6.61 14.97 8.45
C THR A 71 -7.30 14.53 9.74
N VAL A 72 -6.98 13.33 10.25
CA VAL A 72 -7.43 12.89 11.60
C VAL A 72 -6.85 13.82 12.68
N LYS A 73 -5.56 14.15 12.58
CA LYS A 73 -4.88 15.05 13.51
C LYS A 73 -5.46 16.47 13.49
N THR A 74 -5.91 16.97 12.35
CA THR A 74 -6.50 18.31 12.20
C THR A 74 -8.00 18.35 12.55
N GLY A 75 -8.61 17.21 12.89
CA GLY A 75 -10.03 17.14 13.29
C GLY A 75 -11.02 17.00 12.14
N GLU A 76 -10.56 16.74 10.92
CA GLU A 76 -11.41 16.57 9.73
C GLU A 76 -11.24 15.18 9.10
N PRO A 77 -11.52 14.09 9.86
CA PRO A 77 -11.32 12.73 9.35
C PRO A 77 -12.29 12.40 8.21
N PHE A 78 -13.52 12.90 8.26
CA PHE A 78 -14.56 12.65 7.26
C PHE A 78 -14.51 13.74 6.19
N CYS A 79 -13.65 13.56 5.20
CA CYS A 79 -13.57 14.44 4.04
C CYS A 79 -13.50 13.63 2.74
N PRO A 80 -13.94 14.20 1.60
CA PRO A 80 -13.90 13.53 0.29
C PRO A 80 -12.50 13.02 -0.09
N ASN A 81 -11.46 13.73 0.34
CA ASN A 81 -10.07 13.36 0.08
C ASN A 81 -9.68 12.05 0.76
N ASN A 82 -10.18 11.77 1.96
CA ASN A 82 -9.89 10.51 2.66
C ASN A 82 -10.60 9.32 2.03
N ILE A 83 -11.83 9.51 1.56
CA ILE A 83 -12.55 8.49 0.79
C ILE A 83 -11.74 8.10 -0.45
N LYS A 84 -11.28 9.10 -1.23
CA LYS A 84 -10.41 8.87 -2.40
C LYS A 84 -9.08 8.20 -2.04
N ARG A 85 -8.49 8.53 -0.89
CA ARG A 85 -7.25 7.91 -0.40
C ARG A 85 -7.47 6.43 -0.05
N PHE A 86 -8.56 6.08 0.61
CA PHE A 86 -8.91 4.68 0.88
C PHE A 86 -9.14 3.87 -0.39
N TYR A 87 -9.89 4.40 -1.38
CA TYR A 87 -10.01 3.73 -2.68
C TYR A 87 -8.65 3.55 -3.37
N SER A 88 -7.80 4.58 -3.35
CA SER A 88 -6.45 4.48 -3.94
C SER A 88 -5.60 3.40 -3.26
N ILE A 89 -5.66 3.30 -1.93
CA ILE A 89 -4.98 2.25 -1.16
C ILE A 89 -5.54 0.88 -1.55
N ALA A 90 -6.86 0.71 -1.59
CA ALA A 90 -7.49 -0.55 -1.98
C ALA A 90 -7.05 -1.01 -3.39
N THR A 91 -7.13 -0.13 -4.39
CA THR A 91 -6.67 -0.42 -5.75
C THR A 91 -5.19 -0.81 -5.77
N SER A 92 -4.35 -0.11 -5.00
CA SER A 92 -2.92 -0.41 -4.93
C SER A 92 -2.65 -1.79 -4.32
N ILE A 93 -3.40 -2.16 -3.28
CA ILE A 93 -3.31 -3.48 -2.64
C ILE A 93 -3.72 -4.58 -3.62
N PHE A 94 -4.81 -4.40 -4.38
CA PHE A 94 -5.23 -5.38 -5.38
C PHE A 94 -4.20 -5.53 -6.51
N VAL A 95 -3.65 -4.43 -7.00
CA VAL A 95 -2.56 -4.46 -7.99
C VAL A 95 -1.35 -5.21 -7.46
N LEU A 96 -0.95 -4.99 -6.20
CA LEU A 96 0.13 -5.74 -5.56
C LEU A 96 -0.19 -7.22 -5.43
N GLY A 97 -1.44 -7.58 -5.09
CA GLY A 97 -1.87 -8.98 -5.03
C GLY A 97 -1.76 -9.69 -6.38
N VAL A 98 -2.10 -9.00 -7.48
CA VAL A 98 -1.93 -9.53 -8.84
C VAL A 98 -0.45 -9.68 -9.19
N ILE A 99 0.38 -8.68 -8.87
CA ILE A 99 1.83 -8.74 -9.10
C ILE A 99 2.46 -9.90 -8.31
N ASP A 100 2.08 -10.07 -7.03
CA ASP A 100 2.55 -11.16 -6.18
C ASP A 100 2.16 -12.53 -6.74
N LEU A 101 0.88 -12.67 -7.18
CA LEU A 101 0.39 -13.91 -7.76
C LEU A 101 1.16 -14.28 -9.03
N ILE A 102 1.33 -13.33 -9.97
CA ILE A 102 2.05 -13.56 -11.23
C ILE A 102 3.54 -13.83 -10.98
N GLY A 103 4.18 -13.04 -10.11
CA GLY A 103 5.60 -13.16 -9.81
C GLY A 103 5.98 -14.45 -9.08
N ASN A 104 5.02 -15.08 -8.39
CA ASN A 104 5.25 -16.28 -7.60
C ASN A 104 4.62 -17.57 -8.15
N LEU A 105 4.11 -17.57 -9.39
CA LEU A 105 3.41 -18.73 -9.97
C LEU A 105 4.17 -20.06 -9.86
N ASN A 106 5.51 -20.01 -9.97
CA ASN A 106 6.39 -21.20 -9.94
C ASN A 106 7.11 -21.39 -8.59
N SER A 107 6.86 -20.51 -7.62
CA SER A 107 7.56 -20.52 -6.34
C SER A 107 6.78 -21.33 -5.30
N HIS A 108 7.35 -22.46 -4.90
CA HIS A 108 6.78 -23.35 -3.87
C HIS A 108 7.18 -22.93 -2.44
N GLN A 109 7.82 -21.75 -2.29
CA GLN A 109 8.22 -21.22 -0.99
C GLN A 109 7.08 -20.46 -0.32
N GLY A 110 6.89 -20.69 0.98
CA GLY A 110 5.87 -20.03 1.81
C GLY A 110 4.69 -20.95 2.15
N PHE A 111 3.60 -20.37 2.65
CA PHE A 111 2.39 -21.11 3.00
C PHE A 111 1.49 -21.26 1.76
N VAL A 112 1.62 -22.42 1.11
CA VAL A 112 0.84 -22.78 -0.08
C VAL A 112 -0.55 -23.25 0.34
N LEU A 113 -1.58 -22.70 -0.29
CA LEU A 113 -2.99 -23.09 -0.10
C LEU A 113 -3.47 -24.03 -1.20
N ILE A 114 -3.11 -23.72 -2.45
CA ILE A 114 -3.45 -24.52 -3.62
C ILE A 114 -2.15 -24.76 -4.38
N ASP A 115 -1.84 -26.04 -4.59
CA ASP A 115 -0.68 -26.50 -5.33
C ASP A 115 -1.16 -27.28 -6.55
N THR A 116 -0.94 -26.73 -7.74
CA THR A 116 -1.23 -27.39 -9.01
C THR A 116 0.00 -27.33 -9.92
N PRO A 117 0.12 -28.24 -10.90
CA PRO A 117 1.25 -28.23 -11.84
C PRO A 117 1.38 -26.93 -12.65
N TYR A 118 0.31 -26.13 -12.73
CA TYR A 118 0.25 -24.92 -13.56
C TYR A 118 0.27 -23.62 -12.76
N PHE A 119 -0.19 -23.62 -11.52
CA PHE A 119 -0.18 -22.45 -10.65
C PHE A 119 -0.18 -22.82 -9.17
N VAL A 120 0.51 -22.01 -8.37
CA VAL A 120 0.53 -22.09 -6.91
C VAL A 120 -0.16 -20.86 -6.32
N ILE A 121 -1.20 -21.05 -5.50
CA ILE A 121 -1.83 -19.96 -4.74
C ILE A 121 -1.33 -19.99 -3.30
N LYS A 122 -0.80 -18.85 -2.86
CA LYS A 122 -0.27 -18.66 -1.51
C LYS A 122 -1.28 -17.95 -0.62
N ALA A 123 -1.17 -18.13 0.69
CA ALA A 123 -1.97 -17.36 1.65
C ALA A 123 -1.75 -15.84 1.55
N THR A 124 -0.57 -15.40 1.08
CA THR A 124 -0.28 -13.98 0.84
C THR A 124 -1.26 -13.34 -0.15
N SER A 125 -1.65 -14.07 -1.19
CA SER A 125 -2.62 -13.61 -2.19
C SER A 125 -3.99 -13.31 -1.55
N PHE A 126 -4.45 -14.16 -0.63
CA PHE A 126 -5.68 -13.92 0.13
C PHE A 126 -5.57 -12.74 1.09
N ILE A 127 -4.41 -12.52 1.70
CA ILE A 127 -4.16 -11.36 2.58
C ILE A 127 -4.32 -10.06 1.79
N TYR A 128 -3.80 -9.97 0.56
CA TYR A 128 -4.00 -8.80 -0.29
C TYR A 128 -5.48 -8.56 -0.58
N ILE A 129 -6.24 -9.61 -0.94
CA ILE A 129 -7.68 -9.47 -1.17
C ILE A 129 -8.39 -8.94 0.08
N LEU A 130 -8.12 -9.53 1.24
CA LEU A 130 -8.74 -9.13 2.50
C LEU A 130 -8.43 -7.67 2.86
N LEU A 131 -7.16 -7.26 2.76
CA LEU A 131 -6.73 -5.90 3.06
C LEU A 131 -7.31 -4.87 2.07
N GLY A 132 -7.40 -5.23 0.79
CA GLY A 132 -8.01 -4.39 -0.25
C GLY A 132 -9.50 -4.16 0.04
N CYS A 133 -10.23 -5.24 0.35
CA CYS A 133 -11.63 -5.17 0.76
C CYS A 133 -11.82 -4.33 2.02
N LEU A 134 -10.96 -4.50 3.04
CA LEU A 134 -11.00 -3.70 4.26
C LEU A 134 -10.84 -2.21 3.97
N ALA A 135 -9.90 -1.83 3.09
CA ALA A 135 -9.73 -0.44 2.67
C ALA A 135 -10.97 0.11 1.94
N LEU A 136 -11.64 -0.70 1.10
CA LEU A 136 -12.91 -0.30 0.48
C LEU A 136 -14.03 -0.10 1.51
N VAL A 137 -14.17 -1.02 2.46
CA VAL A 137 -15.16 -0.89 3.55
C VAL A 137 -14.93 0.41 4.32
N LEU A 138 -13.68 0.75 4.64
CA LEU A 138 -13.37 2.03 5.28
C LEU A 138 -13.73 3.23 4.40
N ALA A 139 -13.54 3.16 3.07
CA ALA A 139 -13.98 4.21 2.17
C ALA A 139 -15.51 4.43 2.24
N GLU A 140 -16.30 3.36 2.22
CA GLU A 140 -17.76 3.43 2.31
C GLU A 140 -18.24 3.93 3.68
N VAL A 141 -17.61 3.49 4.77
CA VAL A 141 -17.92 4.00 6.12
C VAL A 141 -17.67 5.50 6.21
N PHE A 142 -16.53 5.98 5.67
CA PHE A 142 -16.22 7.41 5.67
C PHE A 142 -17.17 8.21 4.79
N LYS A 143 -17.60 7.63 3.66
CA LYS A 143 -18.60 8.22 2.76
C LYS A 143 -19.95 8.37 3.45
N MET A 144 -20.43 7.32 4.10
CA MET A 144 -21.68 7.35 4.86
C MET A 144 -21.62 8.38 6.00
N ALA A 145 -20.52 8.40 6.76
CA ALA A 145 -20.33 9.37 7.84
C ALA A 145 -20.31 10.82 7.33
N LEU A 146 -19.69 11.07 6.17
CA LEU A 146 -19.71 12.39 5.53
C LEU A 146 -21.13 12.81 5.11
N THR A 147 -21.91 11.89 4.54
CA THR A 147 -23.31 12.15 4.17
C THR A 147 -24.14 12.51 5.40
N ILE A 148 -24.07 11.72 6.48
CA ILE A 148 -24.78 12.01 7.74
C ILE A 148 -24.38 13.37 8.32
N LYS A 149 -23.08 13.71 8.29
CA LYS A 149 -22.60 15.01 8.76
C LYS A 149 -23.24 16.15 7.95
N ASN A 150 -23.21 16.05 6.62
CA ASN A 150 -23.75 17.09 5.75
C ASN A 150 -25.27 17.23 5.92
N ASP A 151 -26.00 16.13 6.08
CA ASP A 151 -27.45 16.16 6.30
C ASP A 151 -27.79 16.86 7.62
N HIS A 152 -27.05 16.57 8.70
CA HIS A 152 -27.23 17.27 9.97
C HIS A 152 -26.88 18.77 9.89
N ASP A 153 -25.77 19.13 9.23
CA ASP A 153 -25.35 20.52 9.05
C ASP A 153 -26.40 21.35 8.25
N LEU A 154 -27.22 20.71 7.41
CA LEU A 154 -28.30 21.34 6.63
C LEU A 154 -29.62 21.51 7.40
N THR A 155 -29.77 20.85 8.55
CA THR A 155 -31.02 20.86 9.35
C THR A 155 -30.99 21.78 10.57
N ILE A 156 -29.91 22.52 10.79
CA ILE A 156 -29.77 23.51 11.88
C ILE A 156 -29.93 24.93 11.32
#